data_AF-A0A6B2CW14-F1
#
_entry.id   AF-A0A6B2CW14-F1
#
_cell.length_a   1.000
_cell.length_b   1.000
_cell.length_c   1.000
_cell.angle_alpha   90.00
_cell.angle_beta   90.00
_cell.angle_gamma   90.00
#
_symmetry.space_group_name_H-M   'P 1'
#
loop_
_entity.id
_entity.type
_entity.pdbx_description
1 polymer ?
#
loop_
_entity_poly.entity_id
_entity_poly.type
_entity_poly.pdbx_seq_one_letter_code
_entity_poly.pdbx_strand_id
1 'polypeptide(L)'
;MIGWIDHFDYYGPVTELRMLEEPKYLTSAIILTQSDEALEHAVRGWSRFGTLELVEAVYAYVQQAKRGILDRRGLLQKILALLPRAEVGDVLAMQRILKLGLGVTTCDLGLVVLSHVSVRGGAPPQPPTGLLYELRRADATLYIARNNEGETVYDGETMCIVPVSGRAPRHPLYEAYLRGYRITTEGLPKETDLCVVHKKLGLRCLDVHMLLGDTG
;
A
#
# COMPACT_ATOMS: atom_id res chain seq x y z
N MET A 1 -7.43 -15.39 -9.93
CA MET A 1 -7.63 -15.01 -8.51
C MET A 1 -7.35 -13.52 -8.40
N ILE A 2 -8.30 -12.71 -7.93
CA ILE A 2 -8.17 -11.24 -7.87
C ILE A 2 -7.27 -10.78 -6.72
N GLY A 3 -7.39 -11.44 -5.57
CA GLY A 3 -6.67 -11.08 -4.37
C GLY A 3 -6.92 -12.05 -3.22
N TRP A 4 -6.43 -11.66 -2.05
CA TRP A 4 -6.58 -12.34 -0.78
C TRP A 4 -7.12 -11.36 0.27
N ILE A 5 -7.90 -11.81 1.22
CA ILE A 5 -8.38 -11.00 2.35
C ILE A 5 -7.58 -11.42 3.58
N ASP A 6 -6.94 -10.46 4.23
CA ASP A 6 -6.19 -10.64 5.46
C ASP A 6 -6.94 -10.03 6.65
N HIS A 7 -8.08 -10.62 7.01
CA HIS A 7 -8.91 -10.17 8.12
C HIS A 7 -9.20 -11.31 9.10
N PHE A 8 -9.36 -10.99 10.38
CA PHE A 8 -9.65 -12.01 11.41
C PHE A 8 -10.93 -12.82 11.11
N ASP A 9 -12.02 -12.14 10.73
CA ASP A 9 -13.30 -12.80 10.38
C ASP A 9 -13.21 -13.68 9.11
N TYR A 10 -12.26 -13.38 8.22
CA TYR A 10 -12.09 -14.11 6.97
C TYR A 10 -10.66 -13.96 6.46
N TYR A 11 -9.94 -15.08 6.41
CA TYR A 11 -8.59 -15.17 5.88
C TYR A 11 -8.56 -16.15 4.71
N GLY A 12 -8.57 -15.63 3.49
CA GLY A 12 -8.82 -16.46 2.31
C GLY A 12 -8.76 -15.71 0.99
N PRO A 13 -8.81 -16.42 -0.15
CA PRO A 13 -8.86 -15.78 -1.46
C PRO A 13 -10.17 -15.01 -1.63
N VAL A 14 -10.17 -13.95 -2.43
CA VAL A 14 -11.43 -13.29 -2.83
C VAL A 14 -12.19 -14.24 -3.76
N THR A 15 -13.16 -14.97 -3.20
CA THR A 15 -13.99 -15.94 -3.94
C THR A 15 -15.17 -15.29 -4.65
N GLU A 16 -15.65 -14.16 -4.14
CA GLU A 16 -16.77 -13.40 -4.72
C GLU A 16 -16.46 -11.90 -4.69
N LEU A 17 -16.70 -11.19 -5.79
CA LEU A 17 -16.33 -9.77 -5.89
C LEU A 17 -17.10 -8.87 -4.93
N ARG A 18 -18.35 -9.24 -4.59
CA ARG A 18 -19.18 -8.51 -3.61
C ARG A 18 -18.55 -8.42 -2.21
N MET A 19 -17.58 -9.28 -1.89
CA MET A 19 -16.83 -9.17 -0.64
C MET A 19 -16.12 -7.82 -0.54
N LEU A 20 -15.68 -7.25 -1.67
CA LEU A 20 -15.03 -5.93 -1.71
C LEU A 20 -16.01 -4.77 -1.45
N GLU A 21 -17.33 -5.02 -1.39
CA GLU A 21 -18.30 -4.02 -0.94
C GLU A 21 -18.37 -3.91 0.59
N GLU A 22 -17.81 -4.87 1.32
CA GLU A 22 -17.72 -4.80 2.78
C GLU A 22 -16.47 -4.02 3.20
N PRO A 23 -16.60 -2.90 3.95
CA PRO A 23 -15.47 -2.06 4.33
C PRO A 23 -14.30 -2.83 4.94
N LYS A 24 -14.59 -3.73 5.88
CA LYS A 24 -13.58 -4.53 6.59
C LYS A 24 -12.74 -5.41 5.68
N TYR A 25 -13.35 -5.98 4.63
CA TYR A 25 -12.64 -6.84 3.66
C TYR A 25 -11.92 -6.01 2.61
N LEU A 26 -12.51 -4.89 2.17
CA LEU A 26 -11.85 -3.99 1.23
C LEU A 26 -10.54 -3.44 1.79
N THR A 27 -10.55 -2.96 3.04
CA THR A 27 -9.37 -2.33 3.65
C THR A 27 -8.25 -3.31 3.99
N SER A 28 -8.59 -4.60 4.16
CA SER A 28 -7.62 -5.67 4.45
C SER A 28 -7.24 -6.49 3.22
N ALA A 29 -7.83 -6.24 2.05
CA ALA A 29 -7.55 -7.00 0.85
C ALA A 29 -6.11 -6.73 0.34
N ILE A 30 -5.43 -7.80 -0.04
CA ILE A 30 -4.20 -7.81 -0.82
C ILE A 30 -4.60 -8.08 -2.27
N ILE A 31 -4.48 -7.07 -3.13
CA ILE A 31 -4.91 -7.16 -4.54
C ILE A 31 -3.73 -7.59 -5.40
N LEU A 32 -3.92 -8.67 -6.15
CA LEU A 32 -2.85 -9.29 -6.95
C LEU A 32 -2.94 -8.90 -8.43
N THR A 33 -4.15 -8.65 -8.94
CA THR A 33 -4.38 -8.39 -10.37
C THR A 33 -5.44 -7.30 -10.57
N GLN A 34 -5.31 -6.56 -11.67
CA GLN A 34 -6.34 -5.62 -12.12
C GLN A 34 -7.65 -6.33 -12.47
N SER A 35 -8.77 -5.65 -12.24
CA SER A 35 -10.10 -6.10 -12.66
C SER A 35 -11.08 -4.94 -12.58
N ASP A 36 -11.70 -4.62 -13.72
CA ASP A 36 -12.69 -3.55 -13.82
C ASP A 36 -13.96 -3.88 -13.05
N GLU A 37 -14.41 -5.13 -13.08
CA GLU A 37 -15.58 -5.56 -12.33
C GLU A 37 -15.33 -5.45 -10.80
N ALA A 38 -14.16 -5.92 -10.34
CA ALA A 38 -13.78 -5.82 -8.93
C ALA A 38 -13.58 -4.36 -8.50
N LEU A 39 -13.06 -3.50 -9.37
CA LEU A 39 -12.94 -2.06 -9.15
C LEU A 39 -14.32 -1.46 -8.82
N GLU A 40 -15.36 -1.75 -9.59
CA GLU A 40 -16.71 -1.21 -9.34
C GLU A 40 -17.28 -1.65 -7.99
N HIS A 41 -17.06 -2.91 -7.58
CA HIS A 41 -17.45 -3.37 -6.25
C HIS A 41 -16.66 -2.68 -5.14
N ALA A 42 -15.34 -2.54 -5.31
CA ALA A 42 -14.50 -1.86 -4.34
C ALA A 42 -14.86 -0.37 -4.18
N VAL A 43 -15.21 0.33 -5.27
CA VAL A 43 -15.69 1.73 -5.21
C VAL A 43 -17.01 1.82 -4.44
N ARG A 44 -17.97 0.91 -4.69
CA ARG A 44 -19.21 0.82 -3.92
C ARG A 44 -18.98 0.51 -2.45
N GLY A 45 -17.98 -0.31 -2.14
CA GLY A 45 -17.56 -0.57 -0.76
C GLY A 45 -16.98 0.66 -0.09
N TRP A 46 -16.06 1.34 -0.78
CA TRP A 46 -15.42 2.55 -0.29
C TRP A 46 -16.43 3.68 -0.04
N SER A 47 -17.41 3.88 -0.93
CA SER A 47 -18.43 4.92 -0.76
C SER A 47 -19.30 4.76 0.50
N ARG A 48 -19.28 3.60 1.18
CA ARG A 48 -20.02 3.37 2.42
C ARG A 48 -19.35 3.99 3.65
N PHE A 49 -18.06 4.28 3.60
CA PHE A 49 -17.30 4.79 4.76
C PHE A 49 -16.30 5.89 4.41
N GLY A 50 -15.93 6.02 3.14
CA GLY A 50 -14.97 7.01 2.67
C GLY A 50 -15.58 8.39 2.50
N THR A 51 -14.70 9.37 2.31
CA THR A 51 -15.11 10.72 1.97
C THR A 51 -15.57 10.75 0.52
N LEU A 52 -16.85 11.05 0.26
CA LEU A 52 -17.44 10.97 -1.09
C LEU A 52 -16.63 11.72 -2.16
N GLU A 53 -16.15 12.93 -1.83
CA GLU A 53 -15.30 13.72 -2.73
C GLU A 53 -14.03 12.97 -3.14
N LEU A 54 -13.38 12.27 -2.21
CA LEU A 54 -12.17 11.49 -2.47
C LEU A 54 -12.48 10.25 -3.30
N VAL A 55 -13.58 9.55 -2.98
CA VAL A 55 -14.03 8.35 -3.71
C VAL A 55 -14.25 8.71 -5.18
N GLU A 56 -15.05 9.74 -5.44
CA GLU A 56 -15.39 10.18 -6.80
C GLU A 56 -14.17 10.69 -7.55
N ALA A 57 -13.34 11.51 -6.90
CA ALA A 57 -12.13 12.06 -7.52
C ALA A 57 -11.14 10.96 -7.90
N VAL A 58 -10.83 10.03 -6.99
CA VAL A 58 -9.90 8.93 -7.26
C VAL A 58 -10.45 8.00 -8.35
N TYR A 59 -11.75 7.67 -8.31
CA TYR A 59 -12.38 6.88 -9.38
C TYR A 59 -12.24 7.58 -10.73
N ALA A 60 -12.54 8.88 -10.81
CA ALA A 60 -12.38 9.65 -12.04
C ALA A 60 -10.92 9.68 -12.52
N TYR A 61 -9.94 9.84 -11.62
CA TYR A 61 -8.53 9.86 -11.98
C TYR A 61 -8.04 8.50 -12.50
N VAL A 62 -8.51 7.40 -11.90
CA VAL A 62 -8.27 6.04 -12.41
C VAL A 62 -8.83 5.90 -13.82
N GLN A 63 -10.07 6.31 -14.07
CA GLN A 63 -10.68 6.22 -15.40
C GLN A 63 -9.95 7.11 -16.42
N GLN A 64 -9.51 8.32 -16.04
CA GLN A 64 -8.73 9.20 -16.90
C GLN A 64 -7.36 8.61 -17.24
N ALA A 65 -6.68 8.00 -16.26
CA ALA A 65 -5.40 7.35 -16.47
C ALA A 65 -5.52 6.13 -17.38
N LYS A 66 -6.55 5.29 -17.20
CA LYS A 66 -6.86 4.16 -18.12
C LYS A 66 -7.07 4.61 -19.56
N ARG A 67 -7.62 5.80 -19.77
CA ARG A 67 -7.87 6.40 -21.09
C ARG A 67 -6.65 7.15 -21.65
N GLY A 68 -5.54 7.20 -20.93
CA GLY A 68 -4.34 7.96 -21.32
C GLY A 68 -4.50 9.48 -21.25
N ILE A 69 -5.57 9.99 -20.63
CA ILE A 69 -5.80 11.43 -20.44
C ILE A 69 -4.90 11.96 -19.33
N LEU A 70 -4.63 11.12 -18.33
CA LEU A 70 -3.82 11.45 -17.16
C LEU A 70 -2.59 10.55 -17.13
N ASP A 71 -1.40 11.14 -17.21
CA ASP A 71 -0.14 10.41 -17.10
C ASP A 71 0.21 10.10 -15.62
N ARG A 72 1.25 9.30 -15.40
CA ARG A 72 1.69 8.88 -14.05
C ARG A 72 2.00 10.09 -13.15
N ARG A 73 2.63 11.13 -13.71
CA ARG A 73 2.99 12.36 -13.00
C ARG A 73 1.76 13.18 -12.62
N GLY A 74 0.82 13.35 -13.55
CA GLY A 74 -0.45 14.03 -13.30
C GLY A 74 -1.30 13.29 -12.27
N LEU A 75 -1.34 11.96 -12.33
CA LEU A 75 -2.02 11.12 -11.33
C LEU A 75 -1.43 11.32 -9.93
N LEU A 76 -0.10 11.26 -9.82
CA LEU A 76 0.61 11.54 -8.56
C LEU A 76 0.23 12.91 -7.99
N GLN A 77 0.31 13.97 -8.80
CA GLN A 77 0.00 15.34 -8.36
C GLN A 77 -1.44 15.46 -7.85
N LYS A 78 -2.39 14.86 -8.56
CA LYS A 78 -3.80 14.86 -8.16
C LYS A 78 -4.04 14.09 -6.86
N ILE A 79 -3.41 12.92 -6.69
CA ILE A 79 -3.48 12.17 -5.43
C ILE A 79 -2.87 12.98 -4.27
N LEU A 80 -1.70 13.60 -4.48
CA LEU A 80 -1.05 14.44 -3.46
C LEU A 80 -1.94 15.60 -2.97
N ALA A 81 -2.79 16.15 -3.83
CA ALA A 81 -3.73 17.21 -3.47
C ALA A 81 -4.92 16.70 -2.64
N LEU A 82 -5.28 15.42 -2.75
CA LEU A 82 -6.37 14.81 -1.99
C LEU A 82 -5.93 14.34 -0.60
N LEU A 83 -4.70 13.83 -0.49
CA LEU A 83 -4.18 13.15 0.71
C LEU A 83 -4.33 13.91 2.03
N PRO A 84 -4.12 15.25 2.12
CA PRO A 84 -4.29 15.96 3.39
C PRO A 84 -5.68 15.81 4.04
N ARG A 85 -6.70 15.58 3.20
CA ARG A 85 -8.10 15.44 3.60
C ARG A 85 -8.54 13.98 3.79
N ALA A 86 -7.66 13.02 3.50
CA ALA A 86 -7.98 11.60 3.56
C ALA A 86 -7.99 11.09 5.01
N GLU A 87 -8.99 10.29 5.34
CA GLU A 87 -8.98 9.46 6.55
C GLU A 87 -8.14 8.19 6.36
N VAL A 88 -7.84 7.47 7.44
CA VAL A 88 -7.05 6.22 7.35
C VAL A 88 -7.72 5.21 6.42
N GLY A 89 -9.05 5.08 6.54
CA GLY A 89 -9.85 4.22 5.66
C GLY A 89 -9.77 4.64 4.19
N ASP A 90 -9.76 5.94 3.90
CA ASP A 90 -9.63 6.45 2.52
C ASP A 90 -8.29 6.06 1.93
N VAL A 91 -7.19 6.21 2.68
CA VAL A 91 -5.86 5.82 2.21
C VAL A 91 -5.78 4.32 1.98
N LEU A 92 -6.31 3.51 2.91
CA LEU A 92 -6.36 2.04 2.78
C LEU A 92 -7.11 1.61 1.51
N ALA A 93 -8.33 2.12 1.31
CA ALA A 93 -9.15 1.80 0.15
C ALA A 93 -8.51 2.29 -1.14
N MET A 94 -7.99 3.52 -1.17
CA MET A 94 -7.34 4.12 -2.35
C MET A 94 -6.22 3.23 -2.89
N GLN A 95 -5.38 2.62 -2.05
CA GLN A 95 -4.33 1.71 -2.55
C GLN A 95 -4.92 0.50 -3.31
N ARG A 96 -6.05 -0.05 -2.84
CA ARG A 96 -6.73 -1.18 -3.49
C ARG A 96 -7.41 -0.75 -4.79
N ILE A 97 -8.03 0.44 -4.79
CA ILE A 97 -8.65 1.03 -5.98
C ILE A 97 -7.60 1.28 -7.07
N LEU A 98 -6.45 1.87 -6.72
CA LEU A 98 -5.34 2.05 -7.65
C LEU A 98 -4.84 0.71 -8.18
N LYS A 99 -4.72 -0.31 -7.31
CA LYS A 99 -4.25 -1.64 -7.75
C LYS A 99 -5.24 -2.32 -8.69
N LEU A 100 -6.52 -2.28 -8.36
CA LEU A 100 -7.59 -2.88 -9.17
C LEU A 100 -7.73 -2.19 -10.53
N GLY A 101 -7.68 -0.85 -10.54
CA GLY A 101 -7.88 -0.08 -11.77
C GLY A 101 -6.64 0.03 -12.66
N LEU A 102 -5.47 0.21 -12.06
CA LEU A 102 -4.23 0.59 -12.76
C LEU A 102 -3.05 -0.36 -12.53
N GLY A 103 -3.18 -1.35 -11.65
CA GLY A 103 -2.09 -2.29 -11.36
C GLY A 103 -0.99 -1.71 -10.46
N VAL A 104 -1.18 -0.48 -10.00
CA VAL A 104 -0.21 0.30 -9.20
C VAL A 104 -0.76 0.66 -7.83
N THR A 105 0.13 1.06 -6.94
CA THR A 105 -0.15 1.74 -5.67
C THR A 105 0.57 3.08 -5.66
N THR A 106 0.44 3.83 -4.57
CA THR A 106 1.19 5.08 -4.40
C THR A 106 2.72 4.89 -4.43
N CYS A 107 3.23 3.71 -4.04
CA CYS A 107 4.67 3.37 -4.07
C CYS A 107 5.22 3.45 -5.48
N ASP A 108 4.48 2.89 -6.43
CA ASP A 108 4.80 2.94 -7.85
C ASP A 108 4.74 4.39 -8.35
N LEU A 109 3.84 5.21 -7.84
CA LEU A 109 3.77 6.64 -8.18
C LEU A 109 4.89 7.47 -7.54
N GLY A 110 5.74 6.90 -6.68
CA GLY A 110 6.85 7.58 -6.02
C GLY A 110 6.55 8.08 -4.61
N LEU A 111 5.50 7.58 -3.96
CA LEU A 111 5.15 7.90 -2.57
C LEU A 111 5.05 6.64 -1.72
N VAL A 112 5.59 6.65 -0.53
CA VAL A 112 5.34 5.59 0.46
C VAL A 112 4.40 6.11 1.54
N VAL A 113 3.45 5.27 1.96
CA VAL A 113 2.64 5.53 3.16
C VAL A 113 3.22 4.69 4.29
N LEU A 114 3.76 5.36 5.30
CA LEU A 114 4.26 4.73 6.51
C LEU A 114 3.22 4.86 7.62
N SER A 115 2.75 3.74 8.15
CA SER A 115 1.67 3.71 9.15
C SER A 115 2.20 3.37 10.54
N HIS A 116 1.96 4.25 11.51
CA HIS A 116 2.27 4.01 12.91
C HIS A 116 0.99 3.89 13.72
N VAL A 117 0.74 2.72 14.31
CA VAL A 117 -0.29 2.52 15.33
C VAL A 117 0.39 2.54 16.69
N SER A 118 -0.07 3.44 17.57
CA SER A 118 0.47 3.55 18.92
C SER A 118 0.04 2.36 19.77
N VAL A 119 0.98 1.47 20.05
CA VAL A 119 0.80 0.35 20.98
C VAL A 119 1.51 0.63 22.29
N ARG A 120 1.04 0.04 23.39
CA ARG A 120 1.62 0.25 24.73
C ARG A 120 3.12 -0.10 24.73
N GLY A 121 3.98 0.88 25.01
CA GLY A 121 5.44 0.71 25.02
C GLY A 121 6.12 0.80 23.64
N GLY A 122 5.37 1.10 22.58
CA GLY A 122 5.90 1.44 21.26
C GLY A 122 6.25 2.91 21.18
N ALA A 123 7.51 3.22 20.84
CA ALA A 123 7.91 4.59 20.53
C ALA A 123 7.53 4.92 19.08
N PRO A 124 6.99 6.13 18.80
CA PRO A 124 6.79 6.56 17.44
C PRO A 124 8.13 6.58 16.69
N PRO A 125 8.15 6.26 15.39
CA PRO A 125 9.34 6.45 14.59
C PRO A 125 9.69 7.94 14.52
N GLN A 126 10.96 8.25 14.23
CA GLN A 126 11.29 9.59 13.77
C GLN A 126 10.58 9.86 12.43
N PRO A 127 10.19 11.11 12.15
CA PRO A 127 9.65 11.48 10.85
C PRO A 127 10.59 11.00 9.72
N PRO A 128 10.06 10.30 8.71
CA PRO A 128 10.87 9.79 7.61
C PRO A 128 11.50 10.93 6.81
N THR A 129 12.70 10.70 6.28
CA THR A 129 13.31 11.61 5.33
C THR A 129 12.40 11.79 4.10
N GLY A 130 12.23 13.02 3.62
CA GLY A 130 11.36 13.30 2.48
C GLY A 130 9.85 13.24 2.80
N LEU A 131 9.49 13.36 4.09
CA LEU A 131 8.11 13.56 4.54
C LEU A 131 7.44 14.72 3.78
N LEU A 132 6.24 14.47 3.25
CA LEU A 132 5.38 15.47 2.63
C LEU A 132 4.23 15.84 3.57
N TYR A 133 3.61 14.84 4.20
CA TYR A 133 2.50 15.03 5.13
C TYR A 133 2.61 14.09 6.32
N GLU A 134 2.33 14.62 7.52
CA GLU A 134 2.06 13.83 8.72
C GLU A 134 0.57 13.97 9.06
N LEU A 135 -0.19 12.88 8.88
CA LEU A 135 -1.61 12.83 9.14
C LEU A 135 -1.86 12.09 10.44
N ARG A 136 -2.07 12.85 11.51
CA ARG A 136 -2.49 12.30 12.82
C ARG A 136 -3.99 12.03 12.78
N ARG A 137 -4.37 10.79 13.05
CA ARG A 137 -5.76 10.31 13.12
C ARG A 137 -5.98 9.59 14.45
N ALA A 138 -7.23 9.25 14.75
CA ALA A 138 -7.61 8.69 16.05
C ALA A 138 -6.80 7.43 16.43
N ASP A 139 -6.64 6.51 15.47
CA ASP A 139 -6.06 5.18 15.74
C ASP A 139 -4.65 4.99 15.14
N ALA A 140 -4.19 5.92 14.31
CA ALA A 140 -2.90 5.83 13.63
C ALA A 140 -2.35 7.20 13.23
N THR A 141 -1.03 7.26 13.07
CA THR A 141 -0.36 8.35 12.35
C THR A 141 0.11 7.82 11.01
N LEU A 142 -0.28 8.49 9.92
CA LEU A 142 0.20 8.19 8.58
C LEU A 142 1.24 9.23 8.18
N TYR A 143 2.44 8.77 7.82
CA TYR A 143 3.47 9.60 7.22
C TYR A 143 3.48 9.31 5.71
N ILE A 144 3.17 10.33 4.92
CA ILE A 144 3.26 10.25 3.46
C ILE A 144 4.59 10.87 3.08
N ALA A 145 5.51 10.06 2.58
CA ALA A 145 6.86 10.47 2.22
C ALA A 145 7.15 10.16 0.75
N ARG A 146 8.16 10.83 0.20
CA ARG A 146 8.75 10.42 -1.08
C ARG A 146 9.30 9.00 -0.94
N ASN A 147 9.03 8.18 -1.94
CA ASN A 147 9.70 6.91 -2.09
C ASN A 147 11.16 7.14 -2.51
N ASN A 148 12.06 6.23 -2.15
CA ASN A 148 13.47 6.39 -2.45
C ASN A 148 13.77 6.12 -3.94
N GLU A 149 14.97 6.48 -4.37
CA GLU A 149 15.47 6.25 -5.73
C GLU A 149 16.47 5.07 -5.83
N GLY A 150 16.70 4.35 -4.74
CA GLY A 150 17.63 3.22 -4.69
C GLY A 150 17.12 1.95 -5.35
N GLU A 151 17.75 0.82 -5.02
CA GLU A 151 17.37 -0.50 -5.52
C GLU A 151 15.95 -0.88 -5.14
N THR A 152 15.33 -1.74 -5.95
CA THR A 152 13.90 -2.04 -5.84
C THR A 152 13.64 -3.19 -4.88
N VAL A 153 12.66 -2.99 -3.98
CA VAL A 153 12.07 -4.04 -3.14
C VAL A 153 10.59 -4.14 -3.45
N TYR A 154 10.09 -5.36 -3.56
CA TYR A 154 8.69 -5.60 -3.91
C TYR A 154 7.84 -5.75 -2.65
N ASP A 155 6.77 -4.96 -2.57
CA ASP A 155 5.73 -5.12 -1.57
C ASP A 155 4.60 -5.99 -2.11
N GLY A 156 4.49 -7.19 -1.55
CA GLY A 156 3.45 -8.16 -1.88
C GLY A 156 2.31 -8.26 -0.86
N GLU A 157 2.35 -7.50 0.24
CA GLU A 157 1.45 -7.73 1.39
C GLU A 157 0.84 -6.45 1.96
N THR A 158 1.58 -5.34 2.02
CA THR A 158 1.14 -4.13 2.72
C THR A 158 0.34 -3.18 1.84
N MET A 159 0.31 -3.41 0.52
CA MET A 159 -0.35 -2.54 -0.46
C MET A 159 0.16 -1.08 -0.37
N CYS A 160 1.47 -0.89 -0.20
CA CYS A 160 2.16 0.37 0.03
C CYS A 160 1.80 1.09 1.36
N ILE A 161 1.31 0.36 2.36
CA ILE A 161 1.02 0.90 3.70
C ILE A 161 1.94 0.21 4.69
N VAL A 162 3.18 0.65 4.70
CA VAL A 162 4.27 -0.01 5.41
C VAL A 162 4.16 0.28 6.92
N PRO A 163 4.07 -0.74 7.78
CA PRO A 163 4.06 -0.53 9.23
C PRO A 163 5.41 0.01 9.73
N VAL A 164 5.37 1.04 10.58
CA VAL A 164 6.58 1.68 11.11
C VAL A 164 6.60 1.79 12.64
N SER A 165 7.81 1.70 13.19
CA SER A 165 8.08 1.73 14.62
C SER A 165 9.44 2.36 14.91
N GLY A 166 9.54 3.16 15.97
CA GLY A 166 10.82 3.65 16.47
C GLY A 166 11.68 2.57 17.14
N ARG A 167 11.06 1.43 17.50
CA ARG A 167 11.69 0.33 18.24
C ARG A 167 11.83 -0.93 17.38
N ALA A 168 12.97 -1.60 17.49
CA ALA A 168 13.23 -2.90 16.86
C ALA A 168 12.57 -4.07 17.63
N PRO A 169 12.27 -5.21 16.97
CA PRO A 169 12.41 -5.43 15.52
C PRO A 169 11.35 -4.66 14.72
N ARG A 170 11.76 -4.09 13.58
CA ARG A 170 10.86 -3.33 12.69
C ARG A 170 10.37 -4.20 11.54
N HIS A 171 9.33 -3.73 10.84
CA HIS A 171 8.86 -4.38 9.63
C HIS A 171 9.98 -4.46 8.57
N PRO A 172 10.18 -5.60 7.87
CA PRO A 172 11.26 -5.74 6.88
C PRO A 172 11.22 -4.68 5.78
N LEU A 173 10.05 -4.36 5.23
CA LEU A 173 9.89 -3.26 4.26
C LEU A 173 10.29 -1.89 4.82
N TYR A 174 10.09 -1.66 6.12
CA TYR A 174 10.53 -0.41 6.75
C TYR A 174 12.04 -0.36 6.92
N GLU A 175 12.68 -1.46 7.33
CA GLU A 175 14.15 -1.55 7.37
C GLU A 175 14.76 -1.33 5.97
N ALA A 176 14.17 -1.92 4.92
CA ALA A 176 14.60 -1.68 3.55
C ALA A 176 14.45 -0.20 3.15
N TYR A 177 13.30 0.42 3.46
CA TYR A 177 13.09 1.84 3.21
C TYR A 177 14.13 2.72 3.92
N LEU A 178 14.44 2.45 5.19
CA LEU A 178 15.46 3.19 5.95
C LEU A 178 16.86 3.05 5.34
N ARG A 179 17.15 1.94 4.64
CA ARG A 179 18.39 1.70 3.91
C ARG A 179 18.42 2.33 2.51
N GLY A 180 17.38 3.07 2.12
CA GLY A 180 17.32 3.77 0.83
C GLY A 180 16.72 2.96 -0.33
N TYR A 181 16.16 1.78 -0.06
CA TYR A 181 15.49 0.99 -1.11
C TYR A 181 14.17 1.64 -1.54
N ARG A 182 13.86 1.53 -2.83
CA ARG A 182 12.61 1.94 -3.44
C ARG A 182 11.59 0.81 -3.34
N ILE A 183 10.43 1.08 -2.74
CA ILE A 183 9.36 0.09 -2.63
C ILE A 183 8.50 0.13 -3.89
N THR A 184 8.17 -1.02 -4.48
CA THR A 184 7.30 -1.10 -5.67
C THR A 184 6.25 -2.20 -5.48
N THR A 185 5.10 -2.09 -6.16
CA THR A 185 4.10 -3.18 -6.21
C THR A 185 3.84 -3.66 -7.64
N GLU A 186 4.21 -2.87 -8.63
CA GLU A 186 4.15 -3.17 -10.05
C GLU A 186 5.55 -3.59 -10.57
N GLY A 187 5.56 -4.42 -11.61
CA GLY A 187 6.75 -4.85 -12.33
C GLY A 187 7.00 -6.34 -12.24
N LEU A 188 7.97 -6.81 -13.04
CA LEU A 188 8.50 -8.16 -12.91
C LEU A 188 9.75 -8.11 -12.05
N PRO A 189 9.71 -8.73 -10.88
CA PRO A 189 10.86 -8.77 -10.02
C PRO A 189 11.97 -9.64 -10.63
N LYS A 190 13.20 -9.18 -10.48
CA LYS A 190 14.41 -9.86 -10.90
C LYS A 190 14.94 -10.73 -9.77
N GLU A 191 15.80 -11.70 -10.09
CA GLU A 191 16.46 -12.56 -9.10
C GLU A 191 17.28 -11.77 -8.05
N THR A 192 17.69 -10.56 -8.40
CA THR A 192 18.45 -9.65 -7.54
C THR A 192 17.59 -8.78 -6.63
N ASP A 193 16.28 -8.71 -6.86
CA ASP A 193 15.40 -7.86 -6.06
C ASP A 193 15.07 -8.55 -4.72
N LEU A 194 14.92 -7.79 -3.64
CA LEU A 194 14.54 -8.34 -2.32
C LEU A 194 13.01 -8.58 -2.26
N CYS A 195 12.60 -9.69 -1.62
CA CYS A 195 11.19 -10.04 -1.33
C CYS A 195 10.24 -10.12 -2.53
N VAL A 196 10.65 -10.86 -3.55
CA VAL A 196 10.13 -10.70 -4.90
C VAL A 196 8.81 -11.41 -5.20
N VAL A 197 8.70 -12.68 -4.83
CA VAL A 197 7.59 -13.56 -5.21
C VAL A 197 7.42 -14.70 -4.21
N HIS A 198 8.13 -14.68 -3.07
CA HIS A 198 8.42 -15.84 -2.21
C HIS A 198 7.19 -16.65 -1.74
N LYS A 199 5.99 -16.12 -1.95
CA LYS A 199 4.75 -16.86 -1.78
C LYS A 199 3.72 -16.83 -2.89
N LYS A 200 3.94 -16.27 -4.09
CA LYS A 200 2.99 -16.47 -5.21
C LYS A 200 2.67 -17.98 -5.42
N LEU A 201 3.53 -18.87 -4.88
CA LEU A 201 3.53 -20.32 -4.98
C LEU A 201 3.74 -21.11 -3.65
N GLY A 202 3.68 -20.48 -2.46
CA GLY A 202 3.66 -21.23 -1.18
C GLY A 202 5.01 -21.67 -0.55
N LEU A 203 5.99 -20.77 -0.35
CA LEU A 203 7.24 -21.06 0.40
C LEU A 203 7.41 -20.17 1.64
N ARG A 204 8.23 -20.59 2.63
CA ARG A 204 8.64 -19.75 3.77
C ARG A 204 9.72 -18.76 3.32
N CYS A 205 9.58 -17.50 3.72
CA CYS A 205 10.58 -16.46 3.50
C CYS A 205 11.96 -16.93 3.98
N LEU A 206 13.00 -16.72 3.17
CA LEU A 206 14.37 -16.93 3.62
C LEU A 206 14.73 -15.86 4.65
N ASP A 207 15.43 -16.35 5.66
CA ASP A 207 15.52 -15.79 7.00
C ASP A 207 16.36 -14.52 7.06
N VAL A 208 15.96 -13.59 7.95
CA VAL A 208 16.68 -12.35 8.26
C VAL A 208 18.12 -12.63 8.72
N HIS A 209 18.43 -13.87 9.10
CA HIS A 209 19.79 -14.32 9.42
C HIS A 209 20.81 -14.24 8.26
N MET A 210 20.40 -14.13 6.98
CA MET A 210 21.34 -13.82 5.88
C MET A 210 21.66 -12.32 5.72
N LEU A 211 20.82 -11.42 6.27
CA LEU A 211 21.13 -9.99 6.38
C LEU A 211 22.05 -9.66 7.57
N LEU A 212 22.35 -10.67 8.39
CA LEU A 212 23.30 -10.64 9.49
C LEU A 212 24.59 -11.42 9.14
N GLY A 213 24.76 -11.83 7.88
CA GLY A 213 25.92 -12.58 7.37
C GLY A 213 27.17 -11.74 7.07
N ASP A 214 27.08 -10.41 7.12
CA ASP A 214 28.26 -9.54 7.20
C ASP A 214 28.43 -9.06 8.64
N THR A 215 28.75 -10.02 9.52
CA THR A 215 29.63 -9.70 10.64
C THR A 215 31.03 -9.46 10.08
N GLY A 216 31.32 -8.19 9.83
CA GLY A 216 32.62 -7.62 10.16
C GLY A 216 32.45 -6.80 11.43
#